data_AF-A0AAV0MI02-F1
#
_entry.id   AF-A0AAV0MI02-F1
#
_cell.length_a   1.000
_cell.length_b   1.000
_cell.length_c   1.000
_cell.angle_alpha   90.00
_cell.angle_beta   90.00
_cell.angle_gamma   90.00
#
_symmetry.space_group_name_H-M   'P 1'
#
loop_
_entity.id
_entity.type
_entity.pdbx_description
1 polymer ?
#
loop_
_entity_poly.entity_id
_entity_poly.type
_entity_poly.pdbx_seq_one_letter_code
_entity_poly.pdbx_strand_id
1 'polypeptide(L)'
;MYHRDRGGAGSVSSRSELVGGPLDRKRINDALDKHLEKSSPSTSRALNSKDKERLSVPSTSTGKSQLDHRDSRVASLSKNKCSDAMMGCCAGDMFTDEQNELVESAAEMLYGLIHVRYILTSKGIAAMLEKYKNYDFGRCPRVYCCGQPCLPVGQSDIPRSSTVKIYCPKCEDIYYPRSKYQGNLDGAYFGTTFPHLFLMTYGHLKPQKATQSYVPRVFGFKLHKSS
;
A
#
# COMPACT_ATOMS: atom_id res chain seq x y z
N MET A 1 35.65 -45.90 0.56
CA MET A 1 36.82 -45.85 1.47
C MET A 1 36.38 -45.15 2.74
N TYR A 2 36.36 -45.87 3.85
CA TYR A 2 35.89 -45.40 5.17
C TYR A 2 37.07 -44.95 6.05
N HIS A 3 36.77 -43.98 6.90
CA HIS A 3 37.47 -43.48 8.11
C HIS A 3 38.89 -42.91 8.00
N ARG A 4 39.03 -41.67 8.52
CA ARG A 4 39.85 -41.48 9.74
C ARG A 4 39.35 -40.32 10.59
N ASP A 5 38.86 -40.67 11.77
CA ASP A 5 38.69 -39.81 12.94
C ASP A 5 40.03 -39.32 13.50
N ARG A 6 40.02 -38.12 14.09
CA ARG A 6 40.77 -37.79 15.31
C ARG A 6 40.19 -36.53 15.98
N GLY A 7 39.61 -36.70 17.17
CA GLY A 7 39.30 -35.62 18.13
C GLY A 7 40.57 -34.96 18.69
N GLY A 8 40.55 -33.99 19.60
CA GLY A 8 39.54 -33.33 20.42
C GLY A 8 40.26 -32.46 21.48
N ALA A 9 39.51 -31.59 22.18
CA ALA A 9 39.88 -30.72 23.34
C ALA A 9 40.81 -29.51 23.06
N GLY A 10 40.70 -28.33 23.68
CA GLY A 10 39.81 -27.77 24.71
C GLY A 10 40.51 -26.59 25.45
N SER A 11 39.81 -25.44 25.59
CA SER A 11 40.07 -24.24 26.47
C SER A 11 41.33 -23.38 26.20
N VAL A 12 41.39 -22.05 26.36
CA VAL A 12 40.93 -21.15 27.45
C VAL A 12 40.72 -19.68 26.98
N SER A 13 39.60 -19.08 27.43
CA SER A 13 39.30 -17.70 27.87
C SER A 13 39.95 -16.43 27.26
N SER A 14 39.09 -15.48 26.88
CA SER A 14 39.19 -14.08 27.34
C SER A 14 37.79 -13.45 27.42
N ARG A 15 37.37 -13.18 28.67
CA ARG A 15 36.15 -12.45 29.05
C ARG A 15 36.41 -10.95 28.95
N SER A 16 35.48 -10.19 28.36
CA SER A 16 35.28 -8.78 28.65
C SER A 16 33.93 -8.62 29.34
N GLU A 17 33.97 -8.13 30.57
CA GLU A 17 32.81 -7.87 31.42
C GLU A 17 32.20 -6.51 31.05
N LEU A 18 30.95 -6.49 30.59
CA LEU A 18 30.10 -5.30 30.64
C LEU A 18 29.00 -5.55 31.66
N VAL A 19 29.18 -4.90 32.81
CA VAL A 19 28.29 -4.87 33.95
C VAL A 19 27.04 -4.06 33.61
N GLY A 20 25.88 -4.73 33.61
CA GLY A 20 24.56 -4.11 33.58
C GLY A 20 23.62 -4.92 34.48
N GLY A 21 23.63 -4.60 35.78
CA GLY A 21 22.92 -5.38 36.79
C GLY A 21 21.39 -5.22 36.76
N PRO A 22 20.64 -6.11 37.43
CA PRO A 22 19.16 -6.10 37.47
C PRO A 22 18.53 -4.87 38.15
N LEU A 23 19.33 -3.97 38.72
CA LEU A 23 18.88 -2.78 39.44
C LEU A 23 18.61 -1.58 38.52
N ASP A 24 19.09 -1.58 37.27
CA ASP A 24 18.81 -0.51 36.29
C ASP A 24 17.49 -0.68 35.52
N ARG A 25 16.91 -1.88 35.55
CA ARG A 25 15.64 -2.17 34.87
C ARG A 25 14.42 -1.70 35.67
N LYS A 26 14.55 -1.59 36.99
CA LYS A 26 13.47 -1.11 37.88
C LYS A 26 13.26 0.40 37.83
N ARG A 27 14.32 1.18 37.56
CA ARG A 27 14.24 2.64 37.53
C ARG A 27 13.54 3.17 36.26
N ILE A 28 13.60 2.41 35.16
CA ILE A 28 12.96 2.77 33.89
C ILE A 28 11.46 2.48 33.90
N ASN A 29 11.03 1.35 34.49
CA ASN A 29 9.61 1.00 34.53
C ASN A 29 8.80 1.93 35.45
N ASP A 30 9.38 2.39 36.56
CA ASP A 30 8.73 3.36 37.48
C ASP A 30 8.52 4.75 36.84
N ALA A 31 9.35 5.14 35.88
CA ALA A 31 9.19 6.39 35.14
C ALA A 31 8.04 6.32 34.11
N LEU A 32 7.73 5.11 33.62
CA LEU A 32 6.70 4.89 32.59
C LEU A 32 5.28 4.90 33.19
N ASP A 33 5.09 4.31 34.38
CA ASP A 33 3.79 4.31 35.08
C ASP A 33 3.39 5.71 35.57
N LYS A 34 4.36 6.56 35.90
CA LYS A 34 4.09 7.92 36.40
C LYS A 34 3.54 8.88 35.34
N HIS A 35 3.70 8.54 34.05
CA HIS A 35 3.21 9.33 32.91
C HIS A 35 1.85 8.84 32.36
N LEU A 36 1.41 7.63 32.70
CA LEU A 36 0.11 7.09 32.28
C LEU A 36 -1.07 7.59 33.14
N GLU A 37 -0.83 7.99 34.38
CA GLU A 37 -1.85 8.51 35.31
C GLU A 37 -2.17 10.02 35.13
N LYS A 38 -1.62 10.71 34.12
CA LYS A 38 -1.81 12.17 33.92
C LYS A 38 -2.65 12.60 32.71
N SER A 39 -3.20 11.67 31.93
CA SER A 39 -4.08 12.00 30.80
C SER A 39 -5.50 11.49 31.02
N SER A 40 -6.26 12.35 31.71
CA SER A 40 -7.71 12.60 31.63
C SER A 40 -8.72 11.55 32.14
N PRO A 41 -9.53 11.90 33.17
CA PRO A 41 -10.68 11.12 33.62
C PRO A 41 -11.88 11.36 32.69
N SER A 42 -12.46 10.29 32.14
CA SER A 42 -13.78 10.34 31.50
C SER A 42 -14.85 10.11 32.55
N THR A 43 -15.45 11.19 33.05
CA THR A 43 -16.64 11.12 33.90
C THR A 43 -17.87 10.77 33.07
N SER A 44 -18.45 9.63 33.38
CA SER A 44 -19.80 9.21 33.03
C SER A 44 -20.86 10.25 33.41
N ARG A 45 -21.76 10.59 32.49
CA ARG A 45 -23.15 10.94 32.84
C ARG A 45 -24.13 10.28 31.87
N ALA A 46 -24.89 9.35 32.43
CA ALA A 46 -26.13 8.86 31.88
C ALA A 46 -27.20 9.96 31.96
N LEU A 47 -27.98 10.13 30.88
CA LEU A 47 -29.32 10.68 30.97
C LEU A 47 -30.24 9.79 30.15
N ASN A 48 -31.16 9.17 30.88
CA ASN A 48 -32.28 8.41 30.42
C ASN A 48 -33.44 9.40 30.25
N SER A 49 -34.08 9.46 29.08
CA SER A 49 -35.47 9.93 28.99
C SER A 49 -36.13 9.32 27.77
N LYS A 50 -37.07 8.42 28.04
CA LYS A 50 -38.19 8.08 27.15
C LYS A 50 -38.94 9.37 26.85
N ASP A 51 -39.31 9.59 25.59
CA ASP A 51 -40.70 9.87 25.25
C ASP A 51 -41.01 9.46 23.81
N LYS A 52 -42.28 9.15 23.63
CA LYS A 52 -42.93 8.38 22.57
C LYS A 52 -43.78 9.33 21.72
N GLU A 53 -44.15 8.88 20.51
CA GLU A 53 -45.13 9.43 19.55
C GLU A 53 -44.52 10.11 18.32
N ARG A 54 -45.06 10.02 17.10
CA ARG A 54 -46.00 9.13 16.38
C ARG A 54 -46.07 9.74 14.96
N LEU A 55 -46.06 8.92 13.90
CA LEU A 55 -46.57 9.22 12.53
C LEU A 55 -45.80 10.33 11.75
N SER A 56 -45.69 10.38 10.43
CA SER A 56 -46.27 9.65 9.29
C SER A 56 -45.48 10.05 8.04
N VAL A 57 -45.37 9.14 7.09
CA VAL A 57 -44.90 9.39 5.70
C VAL A 57 -45.97 10.22 4.95
N PRO A 58 -45.58 11.00 3.93
CA PRO A 58 -46.14 10.69 2.61
C PRO A 58 -45.16 10.82 1.43
N SER A 59 -45.47 10.04 0.40
CA SER A 59 -44.86 10.04 -0.95
C SER A 59 -45.50 11.10 -1.88
N THR A 60 -44.96 11.22 -3.10
CA THR A 60 -45.37 12.00 -4.33
C THR A 60 -44.60 13.31 -4.52
N SER A 61 -44.22 13.82 -5.71
CA SER A 61 -44.13 13.37 -7.11
C SER A 61 -43.52 14.53 -7.94
N THR A 62 -42.79 14.24 -9.03
CA THR A 62 -42.56 15.07 -10.27
C THR A 62 -42.01 16.51 -10.17
N GLY A 63 -40.91 16.78 -10.90
CA GLY A 63 -40.53 18.15 -11.34
C GLY A 63 -39.13 18.25 -11.96
N LYS A 64 -39.05 18.64 -13.24
CA LYS A 64 -37.83 18.85 -14.05
C LYS A 64 -37.21 20.25 -13.86
N SER A 65 -36.00 20.43 -14.40
CA SER A 65 -35.20 21.66 -14.62
C SER A 65 -34.28 22.04 -13.45
N GLN A 66 -33.05 22.55 -13.61
CA GLN A 66 -32.39 23.22 -14.74
C GLN A 66 -30.86 23.11 -14.57
N LEU A 67 -30.12 23.20 -15.69
CA LEU A 67 -28.66 23.15 -15.77
C LEU A 67 -28.00 24.47 -15.30
N ASP A 68 -27.00 24.37 -14.43
CA ASP A 68 -26.12 25.48 -14.04
C ASP A 68 -25.06 25.76 -15.13
N HIS A 69 -25.11 26.96 -15.69
CA HIS A 69 -24.00 27.62 -16.39
C HIS A 69 -23.63 28.85 -15.56
N ARG A 70 -22.45 28.84 -14.90
CA ARG A 70 -21.89 30.04 -14.28
C ARG A 70 -20.60 30.44 -14.99
N ASP A 71 -20.71 31.56 -15.68
CA ASP A 71 -19.67 32.22 -16.45
C ASP A 71 -18.71 33.00 -15.54
N SER A 72 -17.46 33.08 -15.98
CA SER A 72 -16.36 33.78 -15.34
C SER A 72 -16.45 35.27 -15.66
N ARG A 73 -16.47 36.14 -14.63
CA ARG A 73 -16.18 37.56 -14.81
C ARG A 73 -14.97 37.97 -14.00
N VAL A 74 -13.92 38.26 -14.75
CA VAL A 74 -12.75 39.02 -14.35
C VAL A 74 -13.18 40.44 -14.01
N ALA A 75 -12.83 40.91 -12.82
CA ALA A 75 -12.79 42.33 -12.49
C ALA A 75 -11.64 42.59 -11.51
N SER A 76 -10.60 43.22 -12.02
CA SER A 76 -9.44 43.78 -11.34
C SER A 76 -9.81 45.07 -10.59
N LEU A 77 -9.40 45.21 -9.32
CA LEU A 77 -9.20 46.50 -8.65
C LEU A 77 -8.01 46.38 -7.68
N SER A 78 -7.13 47.37 -7.77
CA SER A 78 -5.78 47.47 -7.20
C SER A 78 -5.71 48.56 -6.12
N LYS A 79 -4.65 48.52 -5.29
CA LYS A 79 -4.11 49.51 -4.29
C LYS A 79 -4.22 49.06 -2.82
N ASN A 80 -3.19 49.03 -1.96
CA ASN A 80 -1.99 49.88 -1.80
C ASN A 80 -0.81 49.20 -1.05
N LYS A 81 0.36 49.83 -1.18
CA LYS A 81 1.75 49.51 -0.75
C LYS A 81 2.01 49.38 0.77
N CYS A 82 2.87 48.40 1.06
CA CYS A 82 4.12 48.40 1.86
C CYS A 82 4.13 48.79 3.36
N SER A 83 4.55 47.84 4.20
CA SER A 83 5.46 48.11 5.34
C SER A 83 6.45 46.95 5.44
N ASP A 84 7.70 47.24 5.12
CA ASP A 84 8.87 46.48 5.54
C ASP A 84 8.93 46.32 7.06
N ALA A 85 9.55 45.23 7.51
CA ALA A 85 9.96 44.90 8.88
C ALA A 85 8.88 44.47 9.91
N MET A 86 8.57 43.17 9.90
CA MET A 86 8.38 42.39 11.13
C MET A 86 9.26 41.12 11.03
N MET A 87 10.55 41.32 11.30
CA MET A 87 11.55 40.29 11.42
C MET A 87 11.51 39.75 12.86
N GLY A 88 11.06 38.50 13.05
CA GLY A 88 11.12 37.86 14.35
C GLY A 88 10.21 36.64 14.50
N CYS A 89 10.81 35.45 14.42
CA CYS A 89 10.27 34.15 14.84
C CYS A 89 9.24 33.48 13.91
N CYS A 90 9.63 33.19 12.68
CA CYS A 90 9.31 31.96 11.93
C CYS A 90 10.13 32.01 10.65
N ALA A 91 11.44 31.72 10.74
CA ALA A 91 12.19 31.32 9.55
C ALA A 91 11.62 29.97 9.11
N GLY A 92 10.49 30.01 8.41
CA GLY A 92 10.11 28.92 7.53
C GLY A 92 11.17 28.92 6.46
N ASP A 93 12.20 28.08 6.64
CA ASP A 93 13.16 27.77 5.60
C ASP A 93 12.33 27.31 4.39
N MET A 94 12.14 28.21 3.44
CA MET A 94 11.60 27.85 2.14
C MET A 94 12.70 27.05 1.48
N PHE A 95 12.55 25.73 1.51
CA PHE A 95 13.41 24.82 0.79
C PHE A 95 13.52 25.27 -0.66
N THR A 96 14.71 25.16 -1.23
CA THR A 96 14.86 25.36 -2.68
C THR A 96 14.06 24.29 -3.42
N ASP A 97 13.66 24.57 -4.66
CA ASP A 97 12.89 23.59 -5.47
C ASP A 97 13.64 22.25 -5.59
N GLU A 98 14.96 22.29 -5.70
CA GLU A 98 15.84 21.11 -5.70
C GLU A 98 15.79 20.31 -4.39
N GLN A 99 15.74 21.00 -3.24
CA GLN A 99 15.58 20.35 -1.95
C GLN A 99 14.20 19.72 -1.82
N ASN A 100 13.16 20.37 -2.35
CA ASN A 100 11.81 19.81 -2.36
C ASN A 100 11.74 18.54 -3.23
N GLU A 101 12.34 18.52 -4.41
CA GLU A 101 12.39 17.32 -5.27
C GLU A 101 13.09 16.14 -4.59
N LEU A 102 14.18 16.39 -3.86
CA LEU A 102 14.87 15.37 -3.08
C LEU A 102 14.00 14.81 -1.95
N VAL A 103 13.27 15.69 -1.24
CA VAL A 103 12.35 15.29 -0.17
C VAL A 103 11.20 14.47 -0.74
N GLU A 104 10.61 14.88 -1.85
CA GLU A 104 9.53 14.15 -2.52
C GLU A 104 9.98 12.76 -2.98
N SER A 105 11.15 12.68 -3.63
CA SER A 105 11.71 11.39 -4.07
C SER A 105 12.00 10.45 -2.89
N ALA A 106 12.54 10.98 -1.80
CA ALA A 106 12.78 10.20 -0.59
C ALA A 106 11.47 9.74 0.08
N ALA A 107 10.46 10.61 0.11
CA ALA A 107 9.14 10.28 0.65
C ALA A 107 8.43 9.20 -0.17
N GLU A 108 8.49 9.28 -1.51
CA GLU A 108 7.96 8.25 -2.41
C GLU A 108 8.59 6.89 -2.12
N MET A 109 9.92 6.84 -2.04
CA MET A 109 10.65 5.60 -1.76
C MET A 109 10.32 5.05 -0.37
N LEU A 110 10.32 5.90 0.65
CA LEU A 110 9.99 5.50 2.01
C LEU A 110 8.57 4.92 2.08
N TYR A 111 7.59 5.61 1.48
CA TYR A 111 6.23 5.11 1.42
C TYR A 111 6.15 3.76 0.70
N GLY A 112 6.85 3.62 -0.43
CA GLY A 112 6.91 2.37 -1.18
C GLY A 112 7.48 1.19 -0.37
N LEU A 113 8.55 1.43 0.39
CA LEU A 113 9.17 0.43 1.27
C LEU A 113 8.31 0.08 2.49
N ILE A 114 7.51 1.02 2.99
CA ILE A 114 6.49 0.75 4.01
C ILE A 114 5.34 -0.04 3.39
N HIS A 115 4.92 0.32 2.17
CA HIS A 115 3.79 -0.28 1.47
C HIS A 115 3.98 -1.78 1.23
N VAL A 116 5.15 -2.22 0.76
CA VAL A 116 5.43 -3.66 0.55
C VAL A 116 5.26 -4.48 1.84
N ARG A 117 5.59 -3.92 3.00
CA ARG A 117 5.38 -4.58 4.29
C ARG A 117 3.92 -4.52 4.71
N TYR A 118 3.29 -3.36 4.54
CA TYR A 118 1.89 -3.14 4.90
C TYR A 118 0.94 -4.11 4.17
N ILE A 119 1.10 -4.27 2.85
CA ILE A 119 0.21 -5.12 2.04
C ILE A 119 0.33 -6.62 2.34
N LEU A 120 1.29 -7.05 3.16
CA LEU A 120 1.39 -8.42 3.67
C LEU A 120 0.69 -8.61 5.02
N THR A 121 0.30 -7.52 5.70
CA THR A 121 -0.48 -7.59 6.94
C THR A 121 -1.94 -7.91 6.66
N SER A 122 -2.69 -8.42 7.65
CA SER A 122 -4.12 -8.73 7.48
C SER A 122 -4.95 -7.51 7.05
N LYS A 123 -4.64 -6.32 7.60
CA LYS A 123 -5.32 -5.07 7.22
C LYS A 123 -4.97 -4.66 5.78
N GLY A 124 -3.70 -4.75 5.41
CA GLY A 124 -3.24 -4.41 4.06
C GLY A 124 -3.79 -5.36 2.99
N ILE A 125 -3.76 -6.67 3.23
CA ILE A 125 -4.35 -7.67 2.35
C ILE A 125 -5.86 -7.43 2.17
N ALA A 126 -6.58 -7.08 3.23
CA ALA A 126 -8.00 -6.75 3.14
C ALA A 126 -8.26 -5.48 2.31
N ALA A 127 -7.47 -4.43 2.49
CA ALA A 127 -7.56 -3.21 1.66
C ALA A 127 -7.24 -3.50 0.19
N MET A 128 -6.27 -4.37 -0.08
CA MET A 128 -5.92 -4.79 -1.45
C MET A 128 -6.99 -5.69 -2.07
N LEU A 129 -7.77 -6.43 -1.27
CA LEU A 129 -8.91 -7.21 -1.75
C LEU A 129 -10.00 -6.33 -2.34
N GLU A 130 -10.30 -5.21 -1.70
CA GLU A 130 -11.29 -4.25 -2.19
C GLU A 130 -10.88 -3.71 -3.57
N LYS A 131 -9.62 -3.30 -3.71
CA LYS A 131 -9.02 -2.85 -4.98
C LYS A 131 -9.03 -3.94 -6.05
N TYR A 132 -8.75 -5.19 -5.66
CA TYR A 132 -8.80 -6.34 -6.58
C TYR A 132 -10.21 -6.58 -7.12
N LYS A 133 -11.24 -6.50 -6.26
CA LYS A 133 -12.65 -6.62 -6.67
C LYS A 133 -13.09 -5.49 -7.60
N ASN A 134 -12.50 -4.29 -7.44
CA ASN A 134 -12.78 -3.11 -8.26
C ASN A 134 -11.98 -3.08 -9.59
N TYR A 135 -11.13 -4.06 -9.85
CA TYR A 135 -10.26 -4.12 -11.04
C TYR A 135 -9.21 -3.01 -11.12
N ASP A 136 -8.83 -2.40 -9.99
CA ASP A 136 -7.90 -1.26 -9.94
C ASP A 136 -6.51 -1.60 -10.49
N PHE A 137 -6.09 -2.86 -10.33
CA PHE A 137 -4.79 -3.37 -10.82
C PHE A 137 -4.84 -3.83 -12.28
N GLY A 138 -6.00 -3.71 -12.92
CA GLY A 138 -6.20 -4.12 -14.30
C GLY A 138 -6.48 -5.61 -14.47
N ARG A 139 -6.42 -6.04 -15.73
CA ARG A 139 -6.89 -7.35 -16.20
C ARG A 139 -5.83 -8.04 -17.03
N CYS A 140 -5.87 -9.37 -17.03
CA CYS A 140 -4.94 -10.18 -17.79
C CYS A 140 -5.02 -9.87 -19.29
N PRO A 141 -3.88 -9.66 -19.98
CA PRO A 141 -3.88 -9.36 -21.41
C PRO A 141 -4.17 -10.60 -22.27
N ARG A 142 -4.03 -11.82 -21.74
CA ARG A 142 -4.35 -13.05 -22.49
C ARG A 142 -5.85 -13.14 -22.77
N VAL A 143 -6.19 -13.35 -24.05
CA VAL A 143 -7.58 -13.52 -24.52
C VAL A 143 -8.30 -14.64 -23.77
N TYR A 144 -7.68 -15.81 -23.63
CA TYR A 144 -8.28 -16.97 -22.94
C TYR A 144 -8.36 -16.83 -21.40
N CYS A 145 -7.79 -15.76 -20.84
CA CYS A 145 -8.05 -15.40 -19.44
C CYS A 145 -9.36 -14.64 -19.24
N CYS A 146 -10.06 -14.26 -20.32
CA CYS A 146 -11.36 -13.57 -20.28
C CYS A 146 -11.35 -12.31 -19.41
N GLY A 147 -10.24 -11.56 -19.42
CA GLY A 147 -10.13 -10.33 -18.62
C GLY A 147 -10.10 -10.56 -17.10
N GLN A 148 -9.52 -11.69 -16.66
CA GLN A 148 -9.27 -12.00 -15.24
C GLN A 148 -8.62 -10.81 -14.50
N PRO A 149 -9.17 -10.34 -13.37
CA PRO A 149 -8.51 -9.34 -12.52
C PRO A 149 -7.14 -9.85 -12.02
N CYS A 150 -6.16 -8.95 -12.03
CA CYS A 150 -4.77 -9.24 -11.70
C CYS A 150 -4.35 -8.58 -10.38
N LEU A 151 -3.17 -8.94 -9.89
CA LEU A 151 -2.56 -8.37 -8.69
C LEU A 151 -1.22 -7.71 -9.06
N PRO A 152 -0.82 -6.60 -8.43
CA PRO A 152 0.50 -6.03 -8.63
C PRO A 152 1.58 -6.95 -8.07
N VAL A 153 2.75 -6.94 -8.70
CA VAL A 153 3.90 -7.75 -8.28
C VAL A 153 5.21 -7.08 -8.70
N GLY A 154 6.23 -7.19 -7.85
CA GLY A 154 7.62 -6.90 -8.19
C GLY A 154 8.37 -8.15 -8.63
N GLN A 155 9.31 -8.02 -9.58
CA GLN A 155 10.21 -9.12 -9.95
C GLN A 155 11.43 -9.22 -9.02
N SER A 156 11.63 -8.20 -8.19
CA SER A 156 12.71 -8.09 -7.21
C SER A 156 12.23 -7.26 -6.03
N ASP A 157 12.76 -7.53 -4.85
CA ASP A 157 12.54 -6.73 -3.63
C ASP A 157 13.64 -5.64 -3.46
N ILE A 158 14.56 -5.54 -4.44
CA ILE A 158 15.60 -4.51 -4.48
C ILE A 158 15.07 -3.27 -5.23
N PRO A 159 15.03 -2.08 -4.60
CA PRO A 159 14.58 -0.86 -5.26
C PRO A 159 15.39 -0.51 -6.52
N ARG A 160 14.72 0.14 -7.47
CA ARG A 160 15.20 0.56 -8.81
C ARG A 160 15.62 -0.59 -9.72
N SER A 161 15.31 -1.84 -9.35
CA SER A 161 15.64 -3.01 -10.17
C SER A 161 14.68 -3.16 -11.36
N SER A 162 13.38 -3.00 -11.14
CA SER A 162 12.37 -3.16 -12.19
C SER A 162 11.09 -2.45 -11.78
N THR A 163 10.32 -1.99 -12.76
CA THR A 163 9.00 -1.42 -12.49
C THR A 163 7.97 -2.51 -12.18
N VAL A 164 6.88 -2.12 -11.51
CA VAL A 164 5.79 -3.02 -11.14
C VAL A 164 5.21 -3.73 -12.37
N LYS A 165 4.85 -4.98 -12.15
CA LYS A 165 4.17 -5.85 -13.11
C LYS A 165 2.82 -6.28 -12.54
N ILE A 166 2.02 -6.95 -13.36
CA ILE A 166 0.77 -7.55 -12.92
C ILE A 166 0.86 -9.08 -13.04
N TYR A 167 0.47 -9.76 -11.97
CA TYR A 167 0.35 -11.21 -11.92
C TYR A 167 -1.10 -11.62 -12.19
N CYS A 168 -1.29 -12.53 -13.13
CA CYS A 168 -2.60 -13.12 -13.43
C CYS A 168 -2.80 -14.45 -12.68
N PRO A 169 -3.80 -14.58 -11.79
CA PRO A 169 -4.03 -15.82 -11.06
C PRO A 169 -4.62 -16.96 -11.91
N LYS A 170 -5.10 -16.67 -13.13
CA LYS A 170 -5.71 -17.67 -14.03
C LYS A 170 -4.74 -18.40 -14.93
N CYS A 171 -3.77 -17.67 -15.48
CA CYS A 171 -2.69 -18.27 -16.27
C CYS A 171 -1.38 -18.40 -15.51
N GLU A 172 -1.33 -17.92 -14.26
CA GLU A 172 -0.17 -18.04 -13.35
C GLU A 172 1.10 -17.43 -13.95
N ASP A 173 0.99 -16.22 -14.51
CA ASP A 173 2.03 -15.56 -15.31
C ASP A 173 2.02 -14.03 -15.12
N ILE A 174 3.14 -13.38 -15.43
CA ILE A 174 3.44 -11.97 -15.14
C ILE A 174 3.42 -11.14 -16.43
N TYR A 175 2.78 -9.96 -16.40
CA TYR A 175 2.65 -9.07 -17.55
C TYR A 175 2.98 -7.61 -17.20
N TYR A 176 3.27 -6.82 -18.22
CA TYR A 176 3.36 -5.36 -18.07
C TYR A 176 1.97 -4.75 -17.87
N PRO A 177 1.81 -3.77 -16.97
CA PRO A 177 0.57 -3.00 -16.84
C PRO A 177 0.25 -2.29 -18.16
N ARG A 178 -1.03 -2.19 -18.53
CA ARG A 178 -1.45 -1.46 -19.74
C ARG A 178 -1.33 0.06 -19.58
N SER A 179 -1.51 0.57 -18.36
CA SER A 179 -1.39 2.00 -18.05
C SER A 179 0.08 2.38 -17.86
N LYS A 180 0.52 3.43 -18.57
CA LYS A 180 1.88 3.98 -18.43
C LYS A 180 2.14 4.50 -17.01
N TYR A 181 1.13 5.05 -16.34
CA TYR A 181 1.27 5.60 -14.98
C TYR A 181 1.59 4.50 -13.96
N GLN A 182 0.92 3.34 -14.06
CA GLN A 182 1.24 2.19 -13.21
C GLN A 182 2.62 1.62 -13.55
N GLY A 183 3.03 1.65 -14.81
CA GLY A 183 4.29 1.08 -15.29
C GLY A 183 5.57 1.81 -14.87
N ASN A 184 5.48 3.02 -14.28
CA ASN A 184 6.64 3.79 -13.82
C ASN A 184 6.95 3.56 -12.32
N LEU A 185 6.04 2.97 -11.56
CA LEU A 185 6.25 2.67 -10.15
C LEU A 185 7.25 1.52 -9.97
N ASP A 186 8.06 1.60 -8.93
CA ASP A 186 8.99 0.52 -8.57
C ASP A 186 8.24 -0.74 -8.15
N GLY A 187 8.62 -1.89 -8.73
CA GLY A 187 8.06 -3.19 -8.36
C GLY A 187 8.38 -3.60 -6.93
N ALA A 188 9.51 -3.13 -6.37
CA ALA A 188 9.91 -3.41 -4.99
C ALA A 188 8.89 -2.90 -3.95
N TYR A 189 8.08 -1.90 -4.30
CA TYR A 189 7.03 -1.36 -3.41
C TYR A 189 5.83 -2.30 -3.25
N PHE A 190 5.73 -3.33 -4.09
CA PHE A 190 4.74 -4.41 -3.98
C PHE A 190 5.39 -5.75 -3.61
N GLY A 191 6.67 -5.90 -3.99
CA GLY A 191 7.49 -7.06 -3.69
C GLY A 191 7.08 -8.31 -4.47
N THR A 192 7.89 -9.35 -4.30
CA THR A 192 7.74 -10.64 -4.99
C THR A 192 6.64 -11.52 -4.38
N THR A 193 6.32 -11.28 -3.11
CA THR A 193 5.53 -12.22 -2.28
C THR A 193 4.03 -11.94 -2.29
N PHE A 194 3.63 -10.67 -2.39
CA PHE A 194 2.25 -10.22 -2.18
C PHE A 194 1.18 -11.03 -2.94
N PRO A 195 1.24 -11.25 -4.28
CA PRO A 195 0.17 -11.94 -4.99
C PRO A 195 -0.01 -13.39 -4.54
N HIS A 196 1.08 -14.05 -4.13
CA HIS A 196 1.05 -15.43 -3.68
C HIS A 196 0.42 -15.54 -2.29
N LEU A 197 0.85 -14.69 -1.36
CA LEU A 197 0.26 -14.64 -0.02
C LEU A 197 -1.23 -14.27 -0.08
N PHE A 198 -1.59 -13.29 -0.89
CA PHE A 198 -2.98 -12.88 -1.11
C PHE A 198 -3.87 -14.05 -1.55
N LEU A 199 -3.40 -14.88 -2.49
CA LEU A 199 -4.14 -16.04 -2.98
C LEU A 199 -4.14 -17.22 -2.01
N MET A 200 -3.13 -17.33 -1.14
CA MET A 200 -3.15 -18.28 -0.01
C MET A 200 -4.21 -17.87 1.02
N THR A 201 -4.31 -16.56 1.34
CA THR A 201 -5.30 -16.02 2.28
C THR A 201 -6.73 -16.11 1.72
N TYR A 202 -6.92 -15.83 0.43
CA TYR A 202 -8.22 -15.86 -0.24
C TYR A 202 -8.30 -16.97 -1.30
N GLY A 203 -8.03 -18.22 -0.89
CA GLY A 203 -7.99 -19.37 -1.80
C GLY A 203 -9.26 -19.59 -2.63
N HIS A 204 -10.43 -19.20 -2.12
CA HIS A 204 -11.71 -19.26 -2.83
C HIS A 204 -11.80 -18.33 -4.05
N LEU A 205 -10.90 -17.35 -4.17
CA LEU A 205 -10.81 -16.45 -5.32
C LEU A 205 -9.92 -16.98 -6.44
N LYS A 206 -9.22 -18.11 -6.23
CA LYS A 206 -8.35 -18.68 -7.25
C LYS A 206 -9.21 -19.20 -8.41
N PRO A 207 -9.08 -18.64 -9.62
CA PRO A 207 -9.88 -19.05 -10.76
C PRO A 207 -9.48 -20.44 -11.25
N GLN A 208 -10.40 -21.13 -11.91
CA GLN A 208 -10.06 -22.35 -12.66
C GLN A 208 -9.08 -22.01 -13.79
N LYS A 209 -8.10 -22.90 -14.00
CA LYS A 209 -7.10 -22.75 -15.06
C LYS A 209 -7.79 -22.67 -16.42
N ALA A 210 -7.25 -21.81 -17.30
CA ALA A 210 -7.76 -21.71 -18.66
C ALA A 210 -7.62 -23.06 -19.38
N THR A 211 -8.74 -23.59 -19.88
CA THR A 211 -8.80 -24.88 -20.59
C THR A 211 -8.43 -24.78 -22.06
N GLN A 212 -8.45 -23.57 -22.63
CA GLN A 212 -8.20 -23.33 -24.05
C GLN A 212 -6.88 -22.59 -24.25
N SER A 213 -6.09 -23.07 -25.22
CA SER A 213 -4.88 -22.42 -25.72
C SER A 213 -5.07 -21.98 -27.17
N TYR A 214 -4.35 -20.95 -27.59
CA TYR A 214 -4.34 -20.54 -28.99
C TYR A 214 -3.86 -21.70 -29.88
N VAL A 215 -4.64 -22.00 -30.93
CA VAL A 215 -4.27 -22.98 -31.95
C VAL A 215 -3.94 -22.21 -33.22
N PRO A 216 -2.65 -22.00 -33.55
CA PRO A 216 -2.27 -21.28 -34.75
C PRO A 216 -2.73 -22.04 -36.00
N ARG A 217 -3.30 -21.31 -36.96
CA ARG A 217 -3.82 -21.86 -38.21
C ARG A 217 -3.40 -21.02 -39.41
N VAL A 218 -3.04 -21.69 -40.49
CA VAL A 218 -2.72 -21.08 -41.80
C VAL A 218 -3.64 -21.73 -42.82
N PHE A 219 -4.45 -20.92 -43.53
CA PHE A 219 -5.52 -21.39 -44.42
C PHE A 219 -6.47 -22.43 -43.79
N GLY A 220 -6.72 -22.32 -42.48
CA GLY A 220 -7.58 -23.25 -41.72
C GLY A 220 -6.87 -24.49 -41.18
N PHE A 221 -5.69 -24.84 -41.70
CA PHE A 221 -4.90 -25.98 -41.24
C PHE A 221 -4.11 -25.62 -39.98
N LYS A 222 -4.08 -26.54 -39.02
CA LYS A 222 -3.28 -26.39 -37.79
C LYS A 222 -1.80 -26.54 -38.13
N LEU A 223 -0.95 -25.71 -37.54
CA LEU A 223 0.50 -25.89 -37.64
C LEU A 223 0.96 -27.12 -36.85
N HIS A 224 1.86 -27.90 -37.43
CA HIS A 224 2.50 -29.04 -36.76
C HIS A 224 3.57 -28.56 -35.78
N LYS A 225 3.84 -29.31 -34.72
CA LYS A 225 4.77 -28.90 -33.64
C LYS A 225 6.25 -29.15 -33.94
N SER A 226 6.57 -29.81 -35.05
CA SER A 226 7.93 -30.29 -35.36
C SER A 226 8.77 -29.29 -36.16
N SER A 227 8.63 -28.00 -35.90
CA SER A 227 9.41 -26.95 -36.57
C SER A 227 10.42 -26.35 -35.62
#